data_AF-A0A1H5F5H3-F1
#
_entry.id   AF-A0A1H5F5H3-F1
#
_cell.length_a   1.000
_cell.length_b   1.000
_cell.length_c   1.000
_cell.angle_alpha   90.00
_cell.angle_beta   90.00
_cell.angle_gamma   90.00
#
_symmetry.space_group_name_H-M   'P 1'
#
loop_
_entity.id
_entity.type
_entity.pdbx_description
1 polymer ?
#
loop_
_entity_poly.entity_id
_entity_poly.type
_entity_poly.pdbx_seq_one_letter_code
_entity_poly.pdbx_strand_id
1 'polypeptide(L)'
;MTVLATERPARFRAEADMLMPLARAKAVFSKGCTALFEVPCTAGVPDIVLVQFDKKALGDRGGRHPLTELVDVRVLAATAHARHPITTSWTTDSLASAAGVTAIHLKRSVLPRLVDGGHLETDGKDWRPTYRFRSLARKVVTIEAKLRDWRGAIAQASRHTSVADAAWVAMDASSVRTAANNHQWFTTYGVGLAAVAIDGTVSPMIRPAAPHTRPVHRELLVERAAALHQAGRVSGELPRVFGQTLVATTGADPRLIGVGAH
;
A
#
# COMPACT_ATOMS: atom_id res chain seq x y z
N MET A 1 -42.04 -19.06 29.21
CA MET A 1 -41.23 -17.98 28.60
C MET A 1 -39.87 -18.56 28.25
N THR A 2 -39.69 -18.97 27.00
CA THR A 2 -38.44 -19.54 26.51
C THR A 2 -37.45 -18.40 26.30
N VAL A 3 -36.41 -18.34 27.14
CA VAL A 3 -35.28 -17.42 26.95
C VAL A 3 -34.59 -17.86 25.67
N LEU A 4 -34.80 -17.12 24.58
CA LEU A 4 -34.03 -17.27 23.35
C LEU A 4 -32.57 -17.06 23.71
N ALA A 5 -31.79 -18.15 23.70
CA ALA A 5 -30.35 -18.07 23.79
C ALA A 5 -29.90 -17.14 22.67
N THR A 6 -29.34 -15.99 23.03
CA THR A 6 -28.70 -15.08 22.08
C THR A 6 -27.50 -15.83 21.50
N GLU A 7 -27.71 -16.46 20.35
CA GLU A 7 -26.63 -17.08 19.58
C GLU A 7 -25.52 -16.05 19.43
N ARG A 8 -24.34 -16.38 19.97
CA ARG A 8 -23.18 -15.52 19.77
C ARG A 8 -22.94 -15.44 18.26
N PRO A 9 -22.77 -14.23 17.71
CA PRO A 9 -22.51 -14.10 16.29
C PRO A 9 -21.29 -14.94 15.92
N ALA A 10 -21.42 -15.68 14.82
CA ALA A 10 -20.32 -16.45 14.26
C ALA A 10 -19.11 -15.54 14.03
N ARG A 11 -17.92 -16.08 14.31
CA ARG A 11 -16.65 -15.34 14.26
C ARG A 11 -15.68 -16.01 13.31
N PHE A 12 -14.79 -15.22 12.72
CA PHE A 12 -13.63 -15.71 12.00
C PHE A 12 -12.69 -16.49 12.93
N ARG A 13 -12.03 -17.50 12.38
CA ARG A 13 -11.06 -18.32 13.13
C ARG A 13 -9.67 -17.69 13.10
N ALA A 14 -9.30 -17.08 11.98
CA ALA A 14 -8.05 -16.35 11.82
C ALA A 14 -8.25 -14.99 11.11
N GLU A 15 -7.29 -14.07 11.28
CA GLU A 15 -7.29 -12.75 10.62
C GLU A 15 -7.22 -12.89 9.09
N ALA A 16 -6.47 -13.87 8.59
CA ALA A 16 -6.34 -14.13 7.15
C ALA A 16 -7.70 -14.46 6.49
N ASP A 17 -8.63 -15.05 7.24
CA ASP A 17 -9.97 -15.41 6.74
C ASP A 17 -10.82 -14.15 6.43
N MET A 18 -10.44 -12.99 6.97
CA MET A 18 -11.11 -11.71 6.71
C MET A 18 -10.66 -11.05 5.40
N LEU A 19 -9.50 -11.44 4.85
CA LEU A 19 -8.88 -10.74 3.72
C LEU A 19 -9.72 -10.81 2.44
N MET A 20 -10.26 -12.00 2.14
CA MET A 20 -11.08 -12.22 0.95
C MET A 20 -12.43 -11.45 1.02
N PRO A 21 -13.21 -11.53 2.11
CA PRO A 21 -14.36 -10.65 2.32
C PRO A 21 -14.06 -9.17 2.09
N LEU A 22 -12.97 -8.67 2.69
CA LEU A 22 -12.56 -7.27 2.57
C LEU A 22 -12.20 -6.88 1.14
N ALA A 23 -11.44 -7.73 0.44
CA ALA A 23 -11.06 -7.51 -0.95
C ALA A 23 -12.28 -7.50 -1.90
N ARG A 24 -13.27 -8.37 -1.65
CA ARG A 24 -14.55 -8.38 -2.40
C ARG A 24 -15.38 -7.13 -2.12
N ALA A 25 -15.41 -6.70 -0.86
CA ALA A 25 -16.11 -5.50 -0.41
C ALA A 25 -15.32 -4.20 -0.58
N LYS A 26 -14.24 -4.19 -1.39
CA LYS A 26 -13.37 -3.01 -1.60
C LYS A 26 -14.12 -1.70 -1.92
N ALA A 27 -15.28 -1.78 -2.56
CA ALA A 27 -16.11 -0.61 -2.90
C ALA A 27 -16.63 0.15 -1.66
N VAL A 28 -16.72 -0.51 -0.49
CA VAL A 28 -17.02 0.13 0.80
C VAL A 28 -15.94 1.15 1.17
N PHE A 29 -14.68 0.83 0.88
CA PHE A 29 -13.53 1.68 1.21
C PHE A 29 -13.20 2.65 0.08
N SER A 30 -13.21 2.16 -1.17
CA SER A 30 -12.97 2.97 -2.36
C SER A 30 -13.40 2.24 -3.64
N LYS A 31 -14.15 2.93 -4.51
CA LYS A 31 -14.62 2.38 -5.79
C LYS A 31 -13.47 2.27 -6.80
N GLY A 32 -13.59 1.31 -7.72
CA GLY A 32 -12.67 1.17 -8.85
C GLY A 32 -11.23 0.80 -8.48
N CYS A 33 -11.02 0.21 -7.30
CA CYS A 33 -9.69 -0.20 -6.85
C CYS A 33 -9.39 -1.66 -7.20
N THR A 34 -8.09 -1.95 -7.33
CA THR A 34 -7.53 -3.30 -7.30
C THR A 34 -7.09 -3.58 -5.86
N ALA A 35 -7.34 -4.79 -5.36
CA ALA A 35 -6.87 -5.22 -4.05
C ALA A 35 -5.55 -5.98 -4.22
N LEU A 36 -4.56 -5.60 -3.43
CA LEU A 36 -3.26 -6.26 -3.30
C LEU A 36 -3.02 -6.54 -1.82
N PHE A 37 -2.16 -7.50 -1.52
CA PHE A 37 -1.94 -7.97 -0.15
C PHE A 37 -0.46 -7.93 0.23
N GLU A 38 -0.19 -7.54 1.47
CA GLU A 38 1.18 -7.49 2.02
C GLU A 38 2.16 -6.72 1.14
N VAL A 39 1.76 -5.55 0.65
CA VAL A 39 2.64 -4.71 -0.17
C VAL A 39 3.54 -3.87 0.76
N PRO A 40 4.86 -4.09 0.80
CA PRO A 40 5.71 -3.40 1.77
C PRO A 40 5.78 -1.90 1.52
N CYS A 41 5.67 -1.09 2.58
CA CYS A 41 5.85 0.36 2.55
C CYS A 41 6.92 0.79 3.57
N THR A 42 7.20 2.10 3.68
CA THR A 42 8.16 2.62 4.66
C THR A 42 7.65 2.60 6.11
N ALA A 43 6.37 2.27 6.31
CA ALA A 43 5.68 2.30 7.60
C ALA A 43 5.26 0.90 8.10
N GLY A 44 5.69 -0.16 7.41
CA GLY A 44 5.29 -1.54 7.68
C GLY A 44 4.77 -2.25 6.43
N VAL A 45 4.05 -3.34 6.64
CA VAL A 45 3.41 -4.13 5.59
C VAL A 45 1.92 -4.19 5.91
N PRO A 46 1.06 -3.45 5.19
CA PRO A 46 -0.38 -3.53 5.39
C PRO A 46 -0.94 -4.87 4.91
N ASP A 47 -1.94 -5.41 5.60
CA ASP A 47 -2.59 -6.66 5.20
C ASP A 47 -3.21 -6.53 3.80
N ILE A 48 -3.91 -5.41 3.54
CA ILE A 48 -4.51 -5.10 2.24
C ILE A 48 -4.15 -3.68 1.81
N VAL A 49 -3.82 -3.54 0.53
CA VAL A 49 -3.65 -2.26 -0.16
C VAL A 49 -4.62 -2.20 -1.33
N LEU A 50 -5.56 -1.26 -1.28
CA LEU A 50 -6.48 -0.97 -2.38
C LEU A 50 -5.92 0.19 -3.21
N VAL A 51 -5.70 -0.04 -4.49
CA VAL A 51 -5.14 0.97 -5.40
C VAL A 51 -6.08 1.24 -6.55
N GLN A 52 -6.47 2.50 -6.72
CA GLN A 52 -7.10 2.99 -7.94
C GLN A 52 -6.01 3.47 -8.89
N PHE A 53 -5.56 2.60 -9.79
CA PHE A 53 -4.51 2.95 -10.75
C PHE A 53 -4.96 4.03 -11.75
N ASP A 54 -4.04 4.93 -12.08
CA ASP A 54 -4.18 5.80 -13.23
C ASP A 54 -3.70 5.07 -14.49
N LYS A 55 -4.66 4.62 -15.31
CA LYS A 55 -4.38 3.86 -16.55
C LYS A 55 -3.47 4.61 -17.51
N LYS A 56 -3.58 5.94 -17.59
CA LYS A 56 -2.73 6.76 -18.46
C LYS A 56 -1.32 6.83 -17.91
N ALA A 57 -1.16 7.01 -16.60
CA ALA A 57 0.17 6.99 -15.97
C ALA A 57 0.86 5.63 -16.10
N LEU A 58 0.12 4.53 -15.95
CA LEU A 58 0.64 3.18 -16.20
C LEU A 58 1.06 2.99 -17.67
N GLY A 59 0.23 3.43 -18.63
CA GLY A 59 0.54 3.37 -20.05
C GLY A 59 1.80 4.16 -20.41
N ASP A 60 1.89 5.41 -19.95
CA ASP A 60 3.04 6.29 -20.21
C ASP A 60 4.33 5.74 -19.56
N ARG A 61 4.22 4.94 -18.49
CA ARG A 61 5.37 4.29 -17.84
C ARG A 61 5.94 3.12 -18.66
N GLY A 62 5.18 2.58 -19.60
CA GLY A 62 5.42 1.32 -20.34
C GLY A 62 6.88 0.96 -20.61
N GLY A 63 7.24 -0.29 -20.27
CA GLY A 63 8.57 -0.87 -20.50
C GLY A 63 9.65 -0.51 -19.47
N ARG A 64 9.40 0.44 -18.56
CA ARG A 64 10.36 0.83 -17.51
C ARG A 64 10.30 -0.08 -16.30
N HIS A 65 11.43 -0.23 -15.62
CA HIS A 65 11.49 -0.98 -14.37
C HIS A 65 10.69 -0.28 -13.26
N PRO A 66 10.16 -1.02 -12.27
CA PRO A 66 9.52 -0.40 -11.11
C PRO A 66 10.53 0.30 -10.19
N LEU A 67 10.14 1.42 -9.58
CA LEU A 67 10.96 2.11 -8.58
C LEU A 67 10.73 1.47 -7.19
N THR A 68 11.48 0.41 -6.87
CA THR A 68 11.28 -0.36 -5.63
C THR A 68 11.97 0.22 -4.40
N GLU A 69 12.88 1.18 -4.59
CA GLU A 69 13.67 1.81 -3.53
C GLU A 69 13.23 3.26 -3.27
N LEU A 70 13.26 3.67 -1.99
CA LEU A 70 12.83 5.02 -1.61
C LEU A 70 13.69 6.11 -2.25
N VAL A 71 15.01 5.87 -2.37
CA VAL A 71 15.94 6.83 -2.99
C VAL A 71 15.63 7.05 -4.47
N ASP A 72 15.23 5.99 -5.19
CA ASP A 72 14.88 6.05 -6.61
C ASP A 72 13.65 6.95 -6.83
N VAL A 73 12.62 6.77 -5.98
CA VAL A 73 11.41 7.62 -5.99
C VAL A 73 11.73 9.07 -5.63
N ARG A 74 12.63 9.32 -4.66
CA ARG A 74 13.04 10.69 -4.30
C ARG A 74 13.71 11.43 -5.45
N VAL A 75 14.62 10.77 -6.16
CA VAL A 75 15.30 11.35 -7.33
C VAL A 75 14.27 11.75 -8.38
N LEU A 76 13.37 10.85 -8.73
CA LEU A 76 12.34 11.09 -9.75
C LEU A 76 11.34 12.17 -9.32
N ALA A 77 10.91 12.17 -8.06
CA ALA A 77 10.08 13.22 -7.50
C ALA A 77 10.75 14.61 -7.56
N ALA A 78 12.04 14.70 -7.26
CA ALA A 78 12.79 15.96 -7.35
C ALA A 78 12.76 16.53 -8.77
N THR A 79 12.94 15.68 -9.79
CA THR A 79 12.89 16.12 -11.20
C THR A 79 11.49 16.58 -11.63
N ALA A 80 10.43 16.03 -11.03
CA ALA A 80 9.05 16.31 -11.41
C ALA A 80 8.59 17.75 -11.12
N HIS A 81 9.25 18.43 -10.18
CA HIS A 81 8.91 19.79 -9.75
C HIS A 81 9.47 20.89 -10.65
N ALA A 82 10.37 20.56 -11.60
CA ALA A 82 10.86 21.54 -12.56
C ALA A 82 9.75 22.04 -13.48
N ARG A 83 9.85 23.30 -13.95
CA ARG A 83 8.89 23.88 -14.91
C ARG A 83 8.83 23.08 -16.22
N HIS A 84 9.99 22.58 -16.66
CA HIS A 84 10.15 21.72 -17.83
C HIS A 84 10.91 20.44 -17.45
N PRO A 85 10.26 19.46 -16.79
CA PRO A 85 10.95 18.31 -16.19
C PRO A 85 11.86 17.55 -17.16
N ILE A 86 11.39 17.32 -18.38
CA ILE A 86 12.07 16.48 -19.38
C ILE A 86 13.30 17.19 -19.98
N THR A 87 13.25 18.51 -20.16
CA THR A 87 14.34 19.26 -20.79
C THR A 87 15.34 19.84 -19.79
N THR A 88 15.02 19.76 -18.49
CA THR A 88 15.90 20.24 -17.42
C THR A 88 17.00 19.22 -17.15
N SER A 89 18.25 19.65 -17.31
CA SER A 89 19.45 18.88 -16.92
C SER A 89 19.70 19.02 -15.42
N TRP A 90 20.09 17.93 -14.77
CA TRP A 90 20.42 17.90 -13.35
C TRP A 90 21.85 17.43 -13.13
N THR A 91 22.56 18.08 -12.22
CA THR A 91 23.87 17.61 -11.76
C THR A 91 23.69 16.49 -10.73
N THR A 92 24.74 15.69 -10.54
CA THR A 92 24.74 14.65 -9.50
C THR A 92 24.53 15.24 -8.11
N ASP A 93 25.14 16.39 -7.82
CA ASP A 93 25.06 17.02 -6.50
C ASP A 93 23.67 17.56 -6.19
N SER A 94 22.97 18.14 -7.18
CA SER A 94 21.61 18.64 -6.98
C SER A 94 20.62 17.51 -6.72
N LEU A 95 20.73 16.39 -7.47
CA LEU A 95 19.93 15.19 -7.22
C LEU A 95 20.25 14.55 -5.87
N ALA A 96 21.52 14.53 -5.47
CA ALA A 96 21.95 13.95 -4.20
C ALA A 96 21.39 14.73 -3.01
N SER A 97 21.48 16.06 -3.07
CA SER A 97 20.87 16.97 -2.11
C SER A 97 19.36 16.75 -2.01
N ALA A 98 18.66 16.71 -3.16
CA ALA A 98 17.21 16.51 -3.18
C ALA A 98 16.77 15.13 -2.67
N ALA A 99 17.56 14.09 -2.93
CA ALA A 99 17.26 12.73 -2.48
C ALA A 99 17.68 12.44 -1.02
N GLY A 100 18.48 13.33 -0.43
CA GLY A 100 18.99 13.19 0.94
C GLY A 100 20.03 12.07 1.06
N VAL A 101 20.91 11.91 0.06
CA VAL A 101 22.00 10.92 0.03
C VAL A 101 23.31 11.57 -0.44
N THR A 102 24.44 10.87 -0.30
CA THR A 102 25.72 11.39 -0.81
C THR A 102 25.80 11.29 -2.33
N ALA A 103 26.47 12.25 -2.97
CA ALA A 103 26.70 12.25 -4.42
C ALA A 103 27.44 11.00 -4.90
N ILE A 104 28.39 10.49 -4.08
CA ILE A 104 29.14 9.26 -4.36
C ILE A 104 28.19 8.05 -4.41
N HIS A 105 27.33 7.88 -3.40
CA HIS A 105 26.37 6.77 -3.39
C HIS A 105 25.40 6.86 -4.57
N LEU A 106 24.88 8.07 -4.82
CA LEU A 106 23.96 8.34 -5.90
C LEU A 106 24.56 7.98 -7.26
N LYS A 107 25.78 8.45 -7.55
CA LYS A 107 26.49 8.20 -8.81
C LYS A 107 26.84 6.73 -9.03
N ARG A 108 27.25 6.01 -7.97
CA ARG A 108 27.72 4.62 -8.08
C ARG A 108 26.59 3.59 -8.15
N SER A 109 25.45 3.88 -7.53
CA SER A 109 24.43 2.85 -7.27
C SER A 109 23.04 3.20 -7.80
N VAL A 110 22.63 4.46 -7.65
CA VAL A 110 21.24 4.87 -7.92
C VAL A 110 21.07 5.30 -9.38
N LEU A 111 21.90 6.23 -9.87
CA LEU A 111 21.77 6.76 -11.23
C LEU A 111 21.98 5.70 -12.31
N PRO A 112 22.97 4.78 -12.21
CA PRO A 112 23.10 3.70 -13.19
C PRO A 112 21.86 2.81 -13.26
N ARG A 113 21.26 2.45 -12.11
CA ARG A 113 20.02 1.67 -12.06
C ARG A 113 18.83 2.44 -12.64
N LEU A 114 18.74 3.74 -12.40
CA LEU A 114 17.69 4.57 -12.98
C LEU A 114 17.84 4.75 -14.49
N VAL A 115 19.06 4.74 -15.03
CA VAL A 115 19.30 4.71 -16.47
C VAL A 115 18.92 3.34 -17.05
N ASP A 116 19.39 2.25 -16.43
CA ASP A 116 19.07 0.88 -16.85
C ASP A 116 17.56 0.61 -16.83
N GLY A 117 16.85 1.11 -15.80
CA GLY A 117 15.39 1.07 -15.72
C GLY A 117 14.65 2.01 -16.67
N GLY A 118 15.37 2.78 -17.50
CA GLY A 118 14.81 3.69 -18.50
C GLY A 118 14.18 4.96 -17.93
N HIS A 119 14.51 5.34 -16.69
CA HIS A 119 13.95 6.53 -16.03
C HIS A 119 14.75 7.80 -16.27
N LEU A 120 16.07 7.67 -16.36
CA LEU A 120 16.99 8.76 -16.63
C LEU A 120 17.79 8.46 -17.90
N GLU A 121 18.29 9.51 -18.53
CA GLU A 121 19.35 9.48 -19.53
C GLU A 121 20.51 10.37 -19.06
N THR A 122 21.70 10.15 -19.62
CA THR A 122 22.89 10.95 -19.33
C THR A 122 23.73 11.16 -20.58
N ASP A 123 24.31 12.35 -20.68
CA ASP A 123 25.34 12.71 -21.67
C ASP A 123 26.77 12.56 -21.11
N GLY A 124 26.91 11.95 -19.93
CA GLY A 124 28.17 11.76 -19.19
C GLY A 124 28.43 12.81 -18.12
N LYS A 125 27.78 13.98 -18.19
CA LYS A 125 27.94 15.06 -17.19
C LYS A 125 26.67 15.29 -16.39
N ASP A 126 25.54 15.38 -17.08
CA ASP A 126 24.24 15.69 -16.49
C ASP A 126 23.25 14.53 -16.66
N TRP A 127 22.13 14.64 -15.95
CA TRP A 127 21.06 13.65 -15.92
C TRP A 127 19.73 14.29 -16.31
N ARG A 128 18.95 13.61 -17.14
CA ARG A 128 17.62 14.08 -17.56
C ARG A 128 16.59 12.97 -17.40
N PRO A 129 15.37 13.27 -16.91
CA PRO A 129 14.33 12.28 -16.87
C PRO A 129 13.75 12.03 -18.28
N THR A 130 13.56 10.77 -18.64
CA THR A 130 13.04 10.39 -19.96
C THR A 130 11.52 10.59 -20.08
N TYR A 131 10.86 10.99 -18.99
CA TYR A 131 9.43 11.22 -18.91
C TYR A 131 9.10 12.14 -17.73
N ARG A 132 7.90 12.71 -17.72
CA ARG A 132 7.39 13.45 -16.56
C ARG A 132 6.93 12.46 -15.48
N PHE A 133 7.66 12.38 -14.38
CA PHE A 133 7.25 11.58 -13.23
C PHE A 133 5.92 12.09 -12.65
N ARG A 134 5.00 11.16 -12.43
CA ARG A 134 3.69 11.38 -11.82
C ARG A 134 3.23 10.08 -11.17
N SER A 135 2.31 10.19 -10.22
CA SER A 135 1.77 9.02 -9.54
C SER A 135 1.10 8.05 -10.50
N LEU A 136 1.33 6.76 -10.28
CA LEU A 136 0.62 5.67 -10.97
C LEU A 136 -0.76 5.39 -10.34
N ALA A 137 -1.10 6.05 -9.23
CA ALA A 137 -2.35 5.84 -8.50
C ALA A 137 -3.09 7.14 -8.22
N ARG A 138 -4.40 7.13 -8.51
CA ARG A 138 -5.33 8.19 -8.13
C ARG A 138 -5.72 8.11 -6.67
N LYS A 139 -5.78 6.89 -6.12
CA LYS A 139 -6.14 6.65 -4.72
C LYS A 139 -5.46 5.39 -4.19
N VAL A 140 -5.00 5.44 -2.95
CA VAL A 140 -4.39 4.35 -2.20
C VAL A 140 -5.09 4.25 -0.84
N VAL A 141 -5.57 3.06 -0.49
CA VAL A 141 -6.17 2.79 0.82
C VAL A 141 -5.45 1.60 1.43
N THR A 142 -5.14 1.67 2.72
CA THR A 142 -4.57 0.54 3.48
C THR A 142 -5.59 0.03 4.49
N ILE A 143 -5.58 -1.28 4.75
CA ILE A 143 -6.48 -1.93 5.70
C ILE A 143 -5.68 -2.92 6.53
N GLU A 144 -5.82 -2.83 7.86
CA GLU A 144 -5.38 -3.85 8.83
C GLU A 144 -6.58 -4.69 9.29
N ALA A 145 -6.49 -6.01 9.19
CA ALA A 145 -7.52 -6.93 9.66
C ALA A 145 -7.20 -7.39 11.09
N LYS A 146 -8.15 -7.28 12.02
CA LYS A 146 -7.97 -7.77 13.40
C LYS A 146 -9.19 -8.50 13.93
N LEU A 147 -8.94 -9.65 14.58
CA LEU A 147 -10.01 -10.37 15.26
C LEU A 147 -10.45 -9.65 16.54
N ARG A 148 -9.55 -9.00 17.29
CA ARG A 148 -9.85 -8.40 18.60
C ARG A 148 -8.99 -7.20 19.00
N ASP A 149 -7.68 -7.24 18.77
CA ASP A 149 -6.75 -6.22 19.26
C ASP A 149 -6.81 -4.93 18.44
N TRP A 150 -7.85 -4.14 18.69
CA TRP A 150 -8.07 -2.87 18.01
C TRP A 150 -7.00 -1.82 18.34
N ARG A 151 -6.37 -1.89 19.52
CA ARG A 151 -5.34 -0.91 19.92
C ARG A 151 -4.07 -1.11 19.11
N GLY A 152 -3.61 -2.37 19.01
CA GLY A 152 -2.52 -2.74 18.10
C GLY A 152 -2.85 -2.36 16.66
N ALA A 153 -4.08 -2.63 16.21
CA ALA A 153 -4.56 -2.27 14.87
C ALA A 153 -4.44 -0.76 14.58
N ILE A 154 -4.90 0.09 15.49
CA ILE A 154 -4.79 1.54 15.34
C ILE A 154 -3.33 1.97 15.29
N ALA A 155 -2.48 1.43 16.16
CA ALA A 155 -1.06 1.74 16.15
C ALA A 155 -0.40 1.37 14.81
N GLN A 156 -0.79 0.24 14.20
CA GLN A 156 -0.33 -0.15 12.86
C GLN A 156 -0.90 0.78 11.77
N ALA A 157 -2.22 0.91 11.70
CA ALA A 157 -2.91 1.69 10.66
C ALA A 157 -2.59 3.19 10.71
N SER A 158 -2.36 3.76 11.90
CA SER A 158 -1.98 5.17 12.06
C SER A 158 -0.66 5.48 11.36
N ARG A 159 0.31 4.56 11.34
CA ARG A 159 1.56 4.73 10.57
C ARG A 159 1.30 4.77 9.07
N HIS A 160 0.30 4.03 8.61
CA HIS A 160 -0.09 3.97 7.20
C HIS A 160 -0.76 5.24 6.69
N THR A 161 -1.27 6.11 7.56
CA THR A 161 -1.79 7.45 7.18
C THR A 161 -0.75 8.34 6.51
N SER A 162 0.55 8.05 6.68
CA SER A 162 1.65 8.78 6.03
C SER A 162 1.97 8.29 4.62
N VAL A 163 1.46 7.12 4.19
CA VAL A 163 1.77 6.47 2.90
C VAL A 163 0.52 6.19 2.06
N ALA A 164 -0.67 6.49 2.57
CA ALA A 164 -1.95 6.18 1.91
C ALA A 164 -2.94 7.34 2.01
N ASP A 165 -3.89 7.38 1.08
CA ASP A 165 -4.95 8.38 1.05
C ASP A 165 -6.06 8.10 2.08
N ALA A 166 -6.09 6.88 2.63
CA ALA A 166 -6.88 6.49 3.78
C ALA A 166 -6.26 5.23 4.43
N ALA A 167 -6.40 5.11 5.75
CA ALA A 167 -6.05 3.92 6.49
C ALA A 167 -7.26 3.44 7.30
N TRP A 168 -7.47 2.12 7.32
CA TRP A 168 -8.59 1.49 8.01
C TRP A 168 -8.13 0.36 8.90
N VAL A 169 -8.88 0.16 9.97
CA VAL A 169 -8.93 -1.10 10.70
C VAL A 169 -10.24 -1.78 10.35
N ALA A 170 -10.15 -3.03 9.92
CA ALA A 170 -11.27 -3.92 9.73
C ALA A 170 -11.30 -4.95 10.87
N MET A 171 -12.41 -5.03 11.59
CA MET A 171 -12.56 -5.93 12.72
C MET A 171 -13.65 -6.97 12.49
N ASP A 172 -13.47 -8.15 13.09
CA ASP A 172 -14.55 -9.13 13.22
C ASP A 172 -15.77 -8.49 13.89
N ALA A 173 -16.95 -8.63 13.27
CA ALA A 173 -18.19 -8.03 13.73
C ALA A 173 -18.59 -8.49 15.15
N SER A 174 -18.16 -9.68 15.59
CA SER A 174 -18.39 -10.20 16.94
C SER A 174 -17.59 -9.47 18.03
N SER A 175 -16.54 -8.72 17.67
CA SER A 175 -15.63 -8.05 18.62
C SER A 175 -15.53 -6.53 18.43
N VAL A 176 -16.03 -5.99 17.32
CA VAL A 176 -15.88 -4.57 16.95
C VAL A 176 -16.50 -3.58 17.95
N ARG A 177 -17.48 -4.02 18.76
CA ARG A 177 -18.21 -3.15 19.70
C ARG A 177 -17.29 -2.39 20.64
N THR A 178 -16.26 -3.04 21.18
CA THR A 178 -15.30 -2.36 22.08
C THR A 178 -14.54 -1.26 21.36
N ALA A 179 -14.13 -1.47 20.11
CA ALA A 179 -13.45 -0.47 19.29
C ALA A 179 -14.39 0.70 18.95
N ALA A 180 -15.63 0.41 18.56
CA ALA A 180 -16.65 1.42 18.25
C ALA A 180 -16.98 2.31 19.46
N ASN A 181 -17.04 1.73 20.67
CA ASN A 181 -17.24 2.48 21.92
C ASN A 181 -16.03 3.38 22.27
N ASN A 182 -14.88 3.18 21.63
CA ASN A 182 -13.65 3.95 21.80
C ASN A 182 -13.31 4.76 20.54
N HIS A 183 -14.33 5.19 19.79
CA HIS A 183 -14.21 5.90 18.51
C HIS A 183 -13.29 7.12 18.53
N GLN A 184 -13.12 7.80 19.67
CA GLN A 184 -12.23 8.95 19.78
C GLN A 184 -10.79 8.62 19.36
N TRP A 185 -10.30 7.40 19.65
CA TRP A 185 -8.95 6.99 19.24
C TRP A 185 -8.81 6.91 17.72
N PHE A 186 -9.81 6.37 17.04
CA PHE A 186 -9.84 6.32 15.57
C PHE A 186 -9.83 7.71 14.96
N THR A 187 -10.67 8.61 15.49
CA THR A 187 -10.71 10.02 15.06
C THR A 187 -9.38 10.73 15.30
N THR A 188 -8.78 10.59 16.49
CA THR A 188 -7.49 11.22 16.84
C THR A 188 -6.36 10.80 15.90
N TYR A 189 -6.32 9.52 15.52
CA TYR A 189 -5.30 9.02 14.61
C TYR A 189 -5.69 9.11 13.12
N GLY A 190 -6.88 9.61 12.80
CA GLY A 190 -7.39 9.71 11.43
C GLY A 190 -7.63 8.36 10.74
N VAL A 191 -7.85 7.29 11.51
CA VAL A 191 -8.02 5.92 11.02
C VAL A 191 -9.50 5.56 10.96
N GLY A 192 -9.95 4.93 9.87
CA GLY A 192 -11.31 4.41 9.75
C GLY A 192 -11.51 3.08 10.47
N LEU A 193 -12.76 2.76 10.83
CA LEU A 193 -13.16 1.48 11.41
C LEU A 193 -14.27 0.85 10.57
N ALA A 194 -14.11 -0.43 10.23
CA ALA A 194 -15.16 -1.23 9.61
C ALA A 194 -15.36 -2.55 10.37
N ALA A 195 -16.60 -3.04 10.41
CA ALA A 195 -16.93 -4.37 10.88
C ALA A 195 -17.03 -5.34 9.69
N VAL A 196 -16.57 -6.57 9.88
CA VAL A 196 -16.62 -7.65 8.89
C VAL A 196 -17.30 -8.85 9.52
N ALA A 197 -18.39 -9.31 8.94
CA ALA A 197 -19.10 -10.52 9.36
C ALA A 197 -18.66 -11.75 8.53
N ILE A 198 -18.89 -12.94 9.08
CA ILE A 198 -18.48 -14.21 8.46
C ILE A 198 -19.15 -14.47 7.10
N ASP A 199 -20.34 -13.90 6.88
CA ASP A 199 -21.07 -13.95 5.61
C ASP A 199 -20.45 -13.05 4.52
N GLY A 200 -19.43 -12.28 4.88
CA GLY A 200 -18.72 -11.36 4.00
C GLY A 200 -19.26 -9.93 4.02
N THR A 201 -20.29 -9.63 4.82
CA THR A 201 -20.82 -8.28 4.98
C THR A 201 -19.77 -7.38 5.62
N VAL A 202 -19.49 -6.24 4.99
CA VAL A 202 -18.57 -5.21 5.51
C VAL A 202 -19.33 -3.91 5.75
N SER A 203 -19.31 -3.44 6.99
CA SER A 203 -20.05 -2.26 7.43
C SER A 203 -19.08 -1.20 7.94
N PRO A 204 -18.93 -0.05 7.25
CA PRO A 204 -18.11 1.05 7.75
C PRO A 204 -18.78 1.68 8.97
N MET A 205 -18.03 1.81 10.07
CA MET A 205 -18.53 2.37 11.34
C MET A 205 -17.99 3.78 11.58
N ILE A 206 -16.71 4.01 11.27
CA ILE A 206 -16.03 5.30 11.43
C ILE A 206 -15.27 5.58 10.13
N ARG A 207 -15.43 6.77 9.57
CA ARG A 207 -14.67 7.17 8.38
C ARG A 207 -13.29 7.72 8.78
N PRO A 208 -12.24 7.43 8.01
CA PRO A 208 -10.93 8.04 8.22
C PRO A 208 -11.00 9.55 7.98
N ALA A 209 -10.16 10.29 8.70
CA ALA A 209 -9.96 11.71 8.45
C ALA A 209 -9.08 11.91 7.19
N ALA A 210 -8.91 13.18 6.78
CA ALA A 210 -7.95 13.50 5.73
C ALA A 210 -6.53 13.07 6.17
N PRO A 211 -5.78 12.34 5.35
CA PRO A 211 -4.47 11.84 5.71
C PRO A 211 -3.40 12.94 5.69
N HIS A 212 -2.33 12.73 6.44
CA HIS A 212 -1.10 13.54 6.37
C HIS A 212 -0.06 12.85 5.49
N THR A 213 -0.44 12.64 4.23
CA THR A 213 0.35 11.79 3.33
C THR A 213 1.69 12.43 2.99
N ARG A 214 2.78 11.67 3.10
CA ARG A 214 4.10 12.05 2.63
C ARG A 214 4.24 11.60 1.18
N PRO A 215 4.26 12.51 0.19
CA PRO A 215 4.08 12.14 -1.22
C PRO A 215 5.06 11.05 -1.70
N VAL A 216 6.36 11.22 -1.43
CA VAL A 216 7.39 10.24 -1.83
C VAL A 216 7.16 8.85 -1.22
N HIS A 217 6.74 8.78 0.04
CA HIS A 217 6.52 7.50 0.72
C HIS A 217 5.27 6.78 0.19
N ARG A 218 4.23 7.55 -0.13
CA ARG A 218 3.06 7.06 -0.87
C ARG A 218 3.46 6.56 -2.25
N GLU A 219 4.27 7.30 -2.99
CA GLU A 219 4.69 6.89 -4.34
C GLU A 219 5.52 5.60 -4.32
N LEU A 220 6.32 5.35 -3.27
CA LEU A 220 7.00 4.06 -3.13
C LEU A 220 6.01 2.90 -2.98
N LEU A 221 4.96 3.06 -2.16
CA LEU A 221 3.90 2.06 -2.04
C LEU A 221 3.18 1.85 -3.38
N VAL A 222 2.92 2.93 -4.11
CA VAL A 222 2.29 2.90 -5.44
C VAL A 222 3.14 2.16 -6.46
N GLU A 223 4.45 2.43 -6.52
CA GLU A 223 5.39 1.76 -7.45
C GLU A 223 5.48 0.26 -7.16
N ARG A 224 5.56 -0.14 -5.88
CA ARG A 224 5.55 -1.55 -5.47
C ARG A 224 4.22 -2.24 -5.78
N ALA A 225 3.10 -1.55 -5.56
CA ALA A 225 1.78 -2.04 -5.93
C ALA A 225 1.62 -2.20 -7.44
N ALA A 226 2.12 -1.24 -8.22
CA ALA A 226 2.10 -1.28 -9.68
C ALA A 226 2.96 -2.44 -10.22
N ALA A 227 4.13 -2.68 -9.63
CA ALA A 227 5.00 -3.80 -9.98
C ALA A 227 4.28 -5.15 -9.84
N LEU A 228 3.60 -5.37 -8.71
CA LEU A 228 2.80 -6.58 -8.50
C LEU A 228 1.68 -6.70 -9.53
N HIS A 229 0.92 -5.61 -9.73
CA HIS A 229 -0.18 -5.59 -10.67
C HIS A 229 0.25 -5.90 -12.12
N GLN A 230 1.35 -5.30 -12.58
CA GLN A 230 1.90 -5.52 -13.92
C GLN A 230 2.45 -6.94 -14.09
N ALA A 231 2.99 -7.54 -13.02
CA ALA A 231 3.43 -8.92 -13.01
C ALA A 231 2.28 -9.94 -12.86
N GLY A 232 1.01 -9.49 -12.80
CA GLY A 232 -0.13 -10.37 -12.57
C GLY A 232 -0.18 -10.98 -11.16
N ARG A 233 0.61 -10.45 -10.21
CA ARG A 233 0.66 -10.88 -8.81
C ARG A 233 -0.29 -10.06 -7.96
N VAL A 234 -0.88 -10.68 -6.96
CA VAL A 234 -1.77 -10.01 -5.99
C VAL A 234 -1.12 -9.76 -4.63
N SER A 235 0.04 -10.36 -4.35
CA SER A 235 0.71 -10.22 -3.07
C SER A 235 2.22 -10.06 -3.20
N GLY A 236 2.80 -9.36 -2.22
CA GLY A 236 4.24 -9.27 -2.00
C GLY A 236 4.90 -10.64 -1.80
N GLU A 237 6.20 -10.65 -1.50
CA GLU A 237 6.85 -11.89 -1.09
C GLU A 237 6.38 -12.26 0.31
N LEU A 238 5.67 -13.38 0.41
CA LEU A 238 5.30 -13.96 1.69
C LEU A 238 6.56 -14.56 2.33
N PRO A 239 6.97 -14.12 3.53
CA PRO A 239 8.14 -14.67 4.19
C PRO A 239 7.94 -16.16 4.45
N ARG A 240 8.93 -16.96 4.06
CA ARG A 240 8.97 -18.38 4.41
C ARG A 240 9.54 -18.53 5.81
N VAL A 241 8.87 -19.29 6.67
CA VAL A 241 9.38 -19.67 7.99
C VAL A 241 9.55 -21.19 7.98
N PHE A 242 10.77 -21.66 8.24
CA PHE A 242 11.14 -23.07 8.10
C PHE A 242 10.79 -23.68 6.73
N GLY A 243 10.99 -22.91 5.66
CA GLY A 243 10.74 -23.35 4.27
C GLY A 243 9.26 -23.39 3.86
N GLN A 244 8.33 -23.18 4.79
CA GLN A 244 6.90 -23.13 4.51
C GLN A 244 6.39 -21.69 4.52
N THR A 245 5.45 -21.39 3.62
CA THR A 245 4.69 -20.14 3.68
C THR A 245 3.71 -20.26 4.85
N LEU A 246 3.91 -19.49 5.91
CA LEU A 246 2.97 -19.47 7.02
C LEU A 246 1.73 -18.70 6.62
N VAL A 247 0.71 -19.45 6.23
CA VAL A 247 -0.61 -18.90 5.93
C VAL A 247 -1.54 -19.36 7.03
N ALA A 248 -1.67 -18.56 8.09
CA ALA A 248 -2.63 -18.82 9.16
C ALA A 248 -4.06 -18.52 8.66
N THR A 249 -4.52 -19.23 7.63
CA THR A 249 -5.90 -19.22 7.15
C THR A 249 -6.55 -20.58 7.42
N THR A 250 -7.86 -20.60 7.56
CA THR A 250 -8.67 -21.82 7.62
C THR A 250 -9.34 -22.14 6.29
N GLY A 251 -9.07 -21.37 5.23
CA GLY A 251 -9.67 -21.54 3.90
C GLY A 251 -8.73 -21.14 2.76
N ALA A 252 -9.31 -20.69 1.65
CA ALA A 252 -8.54 -20.23 0.50
C ALA A 252 -7.93 -18.85 0.78
N ASP A 253 -6.61 -18.74 0.76
CA ASP A 253 -5.94 -17.47 1.00
C ASP A 253 -5.85 -16.63 -0.28
N PRO A 254 -6.39 -15.39 -0.30
CA PRO A 254 -6.31 -14.53 -1.47
C PRO A 254 -4.87 -14.15 -1.86
N ARG A 255 -3.90 -14.20 -0.92
CA ARG A 255 -2.49 -13.89 -1.17
C ARG A 255 -1.82 -14.88 -2.12
N LEU A 256 -2.36 -16.10 -2.21
CA LEU A 256 -1.81 -17.18 -3.04
C LEU A 256 -2.42 -17.25 -4.45
N ILE A 257 -3.38 -16.38 -4.78
CA ILE A 257 -4.00 -16.39 -6.12
C ILE A 257 -2.95 -16.01 -7.17
N GLY A 258 -2.78 -16.86 -8.18
CA GLY A 258 -1.79 -16.66 -9.24
C GLY A 258 -0.36 -17.09 -8.84
N VAL A 259 -0.13 -17.52 -7.61
CA VAL A 259 1.06 -18.29 -7.24
C VAL A 259 0.82 -19.71 -7.72
N GLY A 260 1.09 -19.95 -9.01
CA GLY A 260 1.03 -21.30 -9.58
C GLY A 260 1.83 -22.28 -8.73
N ALA A 261 1.26 -23.47 -8.53
CA ALA A 261 1.97 -24.62 -8.00
C ALA A 261 3.17 -24.92 -8.92
N HIS A 262 4.32 -24.33 -8.60
CA HIS A 262 5.61 -24.67 -9.18
C HIS A 262 6.33 -25.63 -8.23
#